data_AF-A0A7Y4R564-F1
#
_entry.id   AF-A0A7Y4R564-F1
#
_cell.length_a   1.000
_cell.length_b   1.000
_cell.length_c   1.000
_cell.angle_alpha   90.00
_cell.angle_beta   90.00
_cell.angle_gamma   90.00
#
_symmetry.space_group_name_H-M   'P 1'
#
loop_
_entity.id
_entity.type
_entity.pdbx_description
1 polymer ?
#
loop_
_entity_poly.entity_id
_entity_poly.type
_entity_poly.pdbx_seq_one_letter_code
_entity_poly.pdbx_strand_id
1 'polypeptide(L)'
;MKKQLFLCCFIWLISVKAFCQQLPYKANSEYEAKIDLSFREKPKQDNTNTFNFSVEKKRPVGPVAYLTIHFKMLISNGEVKIKMIQGEKSRTEKIKVDEVKKLEMGFIDELKLEGTQLQLVFLNDKKTAISQILISIEKDGTFLMNGERRGKF
;
A
#
# COMPACT_ATOMS: atom_id res chain seq x y z
N MET A 1 -46.86 29.92 -21.26
CA MET A 1 -45.96 29.73 -20.09
C MET A 1 -45.50 28.28 -19.93
N LYS A 2 -44.80 27.68 -20.92
CA LYS A 2 -44.37 26.26 -20.87
C LYS A 2 -42.86 26.04 -21.09
N LYS A 3 -42.08 27.11 -21.31
CA LYS A 3 -40.64 27.00 -21.67
C LYS A 3 -39.67 27.09 -20.48
N GLN A 4 -40.11 27.49 -19.28
CA GLN A 4 -39.22 27.61 -18.11
C GLN A 4 -39.08 26.33 -17.27
N LEU A 5 -39.98 25.36 -17.40
CA LEU A 5 -39.91 24.13 -16.61
C LEU A 5 -38.83 23.14 -17.11
N PHE A 6 -38.39 23.29 -18.36
CA PHE A 6 -37.42 22.37 -18.98
C PHE A 6 -35.96 22.70 -18.62
N LEU A 7 -35.68 23.93 -18.19
CA LEU A 7 -34.31 24.39 -17.93
C LEU A 7 -33.78 23.92 -16.56
N CYS A 8 -34.65 23.76 -15.56
CA CYS A 8 -34.25 23.33 -14.22
C CYS A 8 -33.87 21.83 -14.14
N CYS A 9 -34.46 20.96 -14.98
CA CYS A 9 -34.08 19.55 -15.01
C CYS A 9 -32.69 19.31 -15.62
N PHE A 10 -32.23 20.20 -16.52
CA PHE A 10 -30.93 20.03 -17.17
C PHE A 10 -29.76 20.43 -16.26
N ILE A 11 -29.98 21.38 -15.34
CA ILE A 11 -28.98 21.82 -14.36
C ILE A 11 -28.78 20.75 -13.25
N TRP A 12 -29.79 19.92 -12.97
CA TRP A 12 -29.68 18.88 -11.95
C TRP A 12 -28.87 17.64 -12.42
N LEU A 13 -28.85 17.34 -13.73
CA LEU A 13 -28.09 16.20 -14.26
C LEU A 13 -26.56 16.43 -14.34
N ILE A 14 -26.09 17.68 -14.32
CA ILE A 14 -24.65 18.00 -14.42
C ILE A 14 -23.96 17.82 -13.05
N SER A 15 -24.70 17.95 -11.94
CA SER A 15 -24.13 17.93 -10.58
C SER A 15 -23.76 16.53 -10.07
N VAL A 16 -24.25 15.45 -10.70
CA VAL A 16 -24.08 14.07 -10.18
C VAL A 16 -22.79 13.39 -10.67
N LYS A 17 -22.07 13.97 -11.65
CA LYS A 17 -20.82 13.40 -12.17
C LYS A 17 -19.59 13.58 -11.26
N ALA A 18 -19.71 14.32 -10.16
CA ALA A 18 -18.56 14.71 -9.33
C ALA A 18 -18.10 13.66 -8.29
N PHE A 19 -18.85 12.57 -8.07
CA PHE A 19 -18.63 11.72 -6.87
C PHE A 19 -17.92 10.38 -7.11
N CYS A 20 -17.33 10.14 -8.29
CA CYS A 20 -16.55 8.93 -8.55
C CYS A 20 -15.18 9.28 -9.15
N GLN A 21 -14.39 10.06 -8.43
CA GLN A 21 -12.97 10.21 -8.76
C GLN A 21 -12.20 9.09 -8.07
N GLN A 22 -11.90 8.03 -8.83
CA GLN A 22 -10.92 7.03 -8.43
C GLN A 22 -9.59 7.76 -8.15
N LEU A 23 -8.98 7.50 -6.99
CA LEU A 23 -7.79 8.21 -6.54
C LEU A 23 -6.65 8.03 -7.56
N PRO A 24 -6.03 9.11 -8.07
CA PRO A 24 -5.03 8.99 -9.12
C PRO A 24 -3.77 8.30 -8.61
N TYR A 25 -3.12 7.53 -9.49
CA TYR A 25 -1.83 6.96 -9.18
C TYR A 25 -0.74 8.04 -9.16
N LYS A 26 0.17 7.97 -8.19
CA LYS A 26 1.34 8.83 -8.14
C LYS A 26 2.27 8.48 -9.31
N ALA A 27 2.77 9.48 -10.02
CA ALA A 27 3.60 9.28 -11.20
C ALA A 27 4.97 8.68 -10.82
N ASN A 28 5.50 7.81 -11.68
CA ASN A 28 6.78 7.12 -11.43
C ASN A 28 7.98 8.06 -11.32
N SER A 29 7.91 9.26 -11.88
CA SER A 29 8.93 10.30 -11.76
C SER A 29 8.92 10.99 -10.39
N GLU A 30 7.86 10.84 -9.60
CA GLU A 30 7.68 11.52 -8.32
C GLU A 30 8.14 10.68 -7.11
N TYR A 31 8.52 9.43 -7.33
CA TYR A 31 8.97 8.54 -6.27
C TYR A 31 10.01 7.53 -6.76
N GLU A 32 10.81 7.02 -5.82
CA GLU A 32 11.71 5.90 -6.03
C GLU A 32 11.32 4.78 -5.05
N ALA A 33 11.26 3.56 -5.56
CA ALA A 33 10.96 2.38 -4.74
C ALA A 33 11.94 1.27 -5.07
N LYS A 34 12.54 0.69 -4.03
CA LYS A 34 13.46 -0.46 -4.13
C LYS A 34 12.94 -1.58 -3.27
N ILE A 35 12.93 -2.78 -3.84
CA ILE A 35 12.57 -3.99 -3.13
C ILE A 35 13.87 -4.61 -2.61
N ASP A 36 13.90 -4.89 -1.31
CA ASP A 36 15.02 -5.54 -0.65
C ASP A 36 14.57 -6.88 -0.06
N LEU A 37 15.36 -7.91 -0.32
CA LEU A 37 15.19 -9.26 0.21
C LEU A 37 16.36 -9.55 1.13
N SER A 38 16.10 -9.48 2.42
CA SER A 38 17.09 -9.82 3.44
C SER A 38 16.77 -11.18 4.03
N PHE A 39 17.78 -12.02 4.25
CA PHE A 39 17.60 -13.29 4.96
C PHE A 39 17.77 -13.02 6.46
N ARG A 40 16.70 -13.18 7.23
CA ARG A 40 16.69 -12.91 8.68
C ARG A 40 16.29 -14.16 9.44
N GLU A 41 16.85 -14.35 10.63
CA GLU A 41 16.35 -15.38 11.55
C GLU A 41 15.01 -14.93 12.14
N LYS A 42 14.07 -15.87 12.28
CA LYS A 42 12.80 -15.57 12.97
C LYS A 42 13.08 -15.36 14.46
N PRO A 43 12.60 -14.27 15.08
CA PRO A 43 12.80 -14.06 16.51
C PRO A 43 12.21 -15.25 17.27
N LYS A 44 12.95 -15.76 18.27
CA LYS A 44 12.44 -16.78 19.17
C LYS A 44 11.26 -16.18 19.93
N GLN A 45 10.07 -16.71 19.71
CA GLN A 45 8.89 -16.34 20.49
C GLN A 45 9.17 -16.77 21.95
N ASP A 46 9.37 -15.79 22.84
CA ASP A 46 9.47 -16.04 24.27
C ASP A 46 8.10 -16.50 24.77
N ASN A 47 7.97 -17.81 24.98
CA ASN A 47 6.75 -18.43 25.52
C ASN A 47 6.67 -18.26 27.05
N THR A 48 6.96 -17.08 27.60
CA THR A 48 6.61 -16.79 28.99
C THR A 48 5.12 -16.51 29.07
N ASN A 49 4.35 -17.54 29.45
CA ASN A 49 2.96 -17.53 29.94
C ASN A 49 1.79 -17.80 28.97
N THR A 50 1.87 -18.80 28.08
CA THR A 50 0.62 -19.49 27.67
C THR A 50 0.88 -20.89 27.15
N PHE A 51 0.48 -21.90 27.93
CA PHE A 51 0.33 -23.29 27.45
C PHE A 51 -0.85 -23.33 26.48
N ASN A 52 -0.58 -23.29 25.18
CA ASN A 52 -1.56 -23.66 24.15
C ASN A 52 -1.12 -24.98 23.52
N PHE A 53 -1.91 -26.03 23.75
CA PHE A 53 -1.85 -27.27 22.99
C PHE A 53 -2.31 -26.97 21.57
N SER A 54 -1.37 -26.65 20.68
CA SER A 54 -1.66 -26.46 19.27
C SER A 54 -0.48 -27.01 18.48
N VAL A 55 -0.77 -28.06 17.71
CA VAL A 55 0.12 -28.79 16.78
C VAL A 55 1.35 -27.96 16.40
N GLU A 56 2.53 -28.37 16.90
CA GLU A 56 3.81 -27.76 16.55
C GLU A 56 4.02 -27.83 15.04
N LYS A 57 3.71 -26.74 14.33
CA LYS A 57 4.22 -26.55 12.98
C LYS A 57 5.74 -26.45 13.11
N LYS A 58 6.46 -27.45 12.58
CA LYS A 58 7.93 -27.45 12.50
C LYS A 58 8.40 -26.09 11.96
N ARG A 59 9.02 -25.29 12.83
CA ARG A 59 9.59 -24.00 12.43
C ARG A 59 10.75 -24.29 11.48
N PRO A 60 10.87 -23.56 10.35
CA PRO A 60 12.05 -23.68 9.50
C PRO A 60 13.30 -23.34 10.33
N VAL A 61 14.27 -24.25 10.34
CA VAL A 61 15.55 -24.07 11.02
C VAL A 61 16.48 -23.36 10.05
N GLY A 62 16.72 -22.06 10.26
CA GLY A 62 17.61 -21.25 9.44
C GLY A 62 17.03 -19.89 9.05
N PRO A 63 17.81 -19.07 8.34
CA PRO A 63 17.39 -17.74 7.94
C PRO A 63 16.30 -17.81 6.85
N VAL A 64 15.24 -17.03 7.03
CA VAL A 64 14.07 -16.98 6.14
C VAL A 64 14.06 -15.63 5.41
N ALA A 65 13.64 -15.63 4.15
CA ALA A 65 13.55 -14.42 3.35
C ALA A 65 12.53 -13.44 3.96
N TYR A 66 12.98 -12.20 4.14
CA TYR A 66 12.24 -11.09 4.72
C TYR A 66 12.18 -9.93 3.74
N LEU A 67 10.96 -9.53 3.41
CA LEU A 67 10.67 -8.54 2.38
C LEU A 67 10.58 -7.14 2.99
N THR A 68 11.41 -6.23 2.48
CA THR A 68 11.38 -4.80 2.84
C THR A 68 11.24 -3.96 1.57
N ILE A 69 10.34 -2.98 1.58
CA ILE A 69 10.21 -2.02 0.49
C ILE A 69 10.77 -0.69 0.96
N HIS A 70 11.82 -0.22 0.31
CA HIS A 70 12.41 1.09 0.54
C HIS A 70 11.72 2.09 -0.38
N PHE A 71 10.88 2.94 0.20
CA PHE A 71 10.15 3.97 -0.50
C PHE A 71 10.79 5.33 -0.26
N LYS A 72 11.01 6.12 -1.31
CA LYS A 72 11.50 7.49 -1.23
C LYS A 72 10.59 8.39 -2.07
N MET A 73 10.10 9.47 -1.47
CA MET A 73 9.34 10.48 -2.20
C MET A 73 10.31 11.49 -2.82
N LEU A 74 10.21 11.72 -4.14
CA LEU A 74 11.05 12.69 -4.84
C LEU A 74 10.34 14.04 -5.00
N ILE A 75 9.02 14.01 -5.22
CA ILE A 75 8.20 15.22 -5.41
C ILE A 75 6.96 15.14 -4.54
N SER A 76 6.70 16.21 -3.80
CA SER A 76 5.46 16.43 -3.05
C SER A 76 4.61 17.51 -3.73
N ASN A 77 3.37 17.14 -4.04
CA ASN A 77 2.27 17.98 -4.50
C ASN A 77 1.35 18.35 -3.31
N GLY A 78 1.91 18.48 -2.11
CA GLY A 78 1.16 18.75 -0.87
C GLY A 78 0.84 17.50 -0.04
N GLU A 79 1.44 16.36 -0.36
CA GLU A 79 1.40 15.17 0.50
C GLU A 79 2.30 15.38 1.73
N VAL A 80 1.74 15.11 2.91
CA VAL A 80 2.45 15.22 4.21
C VAL A 80 2.43 13.91 4.99
N LYS A 81 1.51 13.00 4.63
CA LYS A 81 1.33 11.71 5.29
C LYS A 81 1.14 10.62 4.25
N ILE A 82 1.56 9.43 4.60
CA ILE A 82 1.34 8.21 3.85
C ILE A 82 0.54 7.25 4.73
N LYS A 83 -0.57 6.74 4.22
CA LYS A 83 -1.38 5.70 4.83
C LYS A 83 -1.13 4.40 4.08
N MET A 84 -0.52 3.44 4.76
CA MET A 84 -0.33 2.09 4.30
C MET A 84 -1.57 1.28 4.63
N ILE A 85 -2.10 0.53 3.66
CA ILE A 85 -3.26 -0.34 3.81
C ILE A 85 -2.89 -1.72 3.25
N GLN A 86 -2.96 -2.75 4.11
CA GLN A 86 -2.68 -4.13 3.77
C GLN A 86 -3.80 -5.01 4.34
N GLY A 87 -4.70 -5.47 3.48
CA GLY A 87 -5.95 -6.11 3.91
C GLY A 87 -6.74 -5.20 4.85
N GLU A 88 -7.06 -5.69 6.05
CA GLU A 88 -7.79 -4.93 7.08
C GLU A 88 -6.90 -4.01 7.91
N LYS A 89 -5.57 -4.20 7.85
CA LYS A 89 -4.62 -3.40 8.64
C LYS A 89 -4.33 -2.10 7.91
N SER A 90 -4.32 -0.99 8.65
CA SER A 90 -3.81 0.27 8.13
C SER A 90 -2.97 1.02 9.15
N ARG A 91 -1.93 1.69 8.67
CA ARG A 91 -1.02 2.51 9.47
C ARG A 91 -0.75 3.80 8.72
N THR A 92 -0.75 4.92 9.44
CA THR A 92 -0.44 6.23 8.86
C THR A 92 0.84 6.78 9.45
N GLU A 93 1.70 7.31 8.60
CA GLU A 93 2.98 7.89 8.98
C GLU A 93 3.17 9.25 8.32
N LYS A 94 3.96 10.13 8.96
CA LYS A 94 4.42 11.37 8.33
C LYS A 94 5.49 11.05 7.30
N ILE A 95 5.48 11.77 6.19
CA ILE A 95 6.48 11.62 5.13
C ILE A 95 7.06 12.97 4.75
N LYS A 96 8.33 12.96 4.34
CA LYS A 96 9.04 14.11 3.80
C LYS A 96 9.63 13.75 2.44
N VAL A 97 9.81 14.77 1.61
CA VAL A 97 10.59 14.65 0.38
C VAL A 97 12.02 14.24 0.74
N ASP A 98 12.60 13.39 -0.10
CA ASP A 98 13.91 12.78 0.03
C ASP A 98 14.14 11.83 1.21
N GLU A 99 13.15 11.65 2.09
CA GLU A 99 13.23 10.69 3.19
C GLU A 99 12.96 9.27 2.69
N VAL A 100 13.88 8.34 3.00
CA VAL A 100 13.67 6.91 2.72
C VAL A 100 12.87 6.28 3.86
N LYS A 101 11.64 5.87 3.56
CA LYS A 101 10.78 5.08 4.43
C LYS A 101 10.98 3.59 4.16
N LYS A 102 11.21 2.82 5.22
CA LYS A 102 11.27 1.36 5.16
C LYS A 102 9.90 0.80 5.48
N LEU A 103 9.30 0.12 4.52
CA LEU A 103 8.04 -0.59 4.68
C LEU A 103 8.35 -2.07 4.87
N GLU A 104 8.25 -2.51 6.12
CA GLU A 104 8.50 -3.88 6.51
C GLU A 104 7.26 -4.73 6.19
N MET A 105 7.38 -5.63 5.20
CA MET A 105 6.27 -6.48 4.78
C MET A 105 6.17 -7.75 5.61
N GLY A 106 7.31 -8.24 6.12
CA GLY A 106 7.40 -9.47 6.91
C GLY A 106 8.12 -10.60 6.17
N PHE A 107 8.04 -11.80 6.76
CA PHE A 107 8.64 -13.01 6.18
C PHE A 107 7.81 -13.53 5.01
N ILE A 108 8.48 -13.91 3.93
CA ILE A 108 7.84 -14.37 2.69
C ILE A 108 7.00 -15.63 2.90
N ASP A 109 7.42 -16.52 3.80
CA ASP A 109 6.68 -17.75 4.11
C ASP A 109 5.37 -17.52 4.87
N GLU A 110 5.26 -16.41 5.60
CA GLU A 110 4.06 -15.98 6.32
C GLU A 110 3.16 -15.09 5.47
N LEU A 111 3.76 -14.36 4.53
CA LEU A 111 3.03 -13.62 3.53
C LEU A 111 2.34 -14.61 2.60
N LYS A 112 1.01 -14.62 2.59
CA LYS A 112 0.24 -15.22 1.51
C LYS A 112 0.43 -14.37 0.26
N LEU A 113 1.59 -14.50 -0.38
CA LEU A 113 2.04 -13.61 -1.45
C LEU A 113 1.03 -13.52 -2.60
N GLU A 114 0.33 -14.62 -2.91
CA GLU A 114 -0.71 -14.65 -3.93
C GLU A 114 -1.81 -13.63 -3.67
N GLY A 115 -1.88 -12.60 -4.51
CA GLY A 115 -2.94 -11.58 -4.43
C GLY A 115 -2.79 -10.62 -3.25
N THR A 116 -1.63 -10.59 -2.58
CA THR A 116 -1.36 -9.56 -1.59
C THR A 116 -1.26 -8.20 -2.29
N GLN A 117 -2.12 -7.29 -1.87
CA GLN A 117 -2.11 -5.89 -2.29
C GLN A 117 -1.75 -5.01 -1.11
N LEU A 118 -0.80 -4.11 -1.35
CA LEU A 118 -0.46 -3.02 -0.45
C LEU A 118 -0.81 -1.72 -1.14
N GLN A 119 -1.63 -0.90 -0.51
CA GLN A 119 -1.93 0.45 -0.98
C GLN A 119 -1.19 1.47 -0.13
N LEU A 120 -0.49 2.36 -0.80
CA LEU A 120 0.15 3.54 -0.23
C LEU A 120 -0.66 4.77 -0.62
N VAL A 121 -1.52 5.22 0.28
CA VAL A 121 -2.39 6.38 0.05
C VAL A 121 -1.72 7.63 0.59
N PHE A 122 -1.47 8.62 -0.25
CA PHE A 122 -0.87 9.86 0.17
C PHE A 122 -1.94 10.88 0.55
N LEU A 123 -1.74 11.52 1.70
CA LEU A 123 -2.70 12.43 2.32
C LEU A 123 -2.10 13.83 2.48
N ASN A 124 -2.93 14.85 2.30
CA ASN A 124 -2.60 16.23 2.67
C ASN A 124 -2.78 16.50 4.19
N ASP A 125 -2.51 17.73 4.62
CA ASP A 125 -2.69 18.15 6.01
C ASP A 125 -4.11 17.99 6.53
N LYS A 126 -5.10 18.10 5.62
CA LYS A 126 -6.54 17.90 5.90
C LYS A 126 -6.94 16.42 5.93
N LYS A 127 -5.97 15.49 5.83
CA LYS A 127 -6.19 14.03 5.75
C LYS A 127 -6.99 13.60 4.51
N THR A 128 -7.08 14.45 3.49
CA THR A 128 -7.69 14.11 2.20
C THR A 128 -6.68 13.34 1.36
N ALA A 129 -7.13 12.24 0.75
CA ALA A 129 -6.30 11.48 -0.18
C ALA A 129 -6.06 12.28 -1.47
N ILE A 130 -4.80 12.41 -1.86
CA ILE A 130 -4.36 13.13 -3.06
C ILE A 130 -4.03 12.15 -4.17
N SER A 131 -3.21 11.15 -3.85
CA SER A 131 -2.68 10.17 -4.79
C SER A 131 -2.45 8.83 -4.09
N GLN A 132 -2.20 7.79 -4.86
CA GLN A 132 -1.86 6.48 -4.33
C GLN A 132 -0.78 5.77 -5.13
N ILE A 133 -0.12 4.82 -4.49
CA ILE A 133 0.65 3.78 -5.17
C ILE A 133 0.04 2.43 -4.79
N LEU A 134 -0.29 1.63 -5.80
CA LEU A 134 -0.74 0.25 -5.61
C LEU A 134 0.44 -0.69 -5.85
N ILE A 135 0.79 -1.47 -4.84
CA ILE A 135 1.82 -2.49 -4.90
C ILE A 135 1.09 -3.84 -4.87
N SER A 136 1.31 -4.67 -5.87
CA SER A 136 0.70 -5.99 -5.96
C SER A 136 1.74 -7.06 -6.30
N ILE A 137 1.59 -8.21 -5.65
CA ILE A 137 2.43 -9.38 -5.88
C ILE A 137 1.56 -10.43 -6.59
N GLU A 138 1.96 -10.77 -7.81
CA GLU A 138 1.31 -11.82 -8.58
C GLU A 138 1.67 -13.21 -8.05
N LYS A 139 0.89 -14.22 -8.45
CA LYS A 139 1.09 -15.60 -7.99
C LYS A 139 2.45 -16.18 -8.35
N ASP A 140 3.03 -15.70 -9.45
CA ASP A 140 4.34 -16.13 -9.92
C ASP A 140 5.50 -15.38 -9.24
N GLY A 141 5.21 -14.53 -8.25
CA GLY A 141 6.20 -13.71 -7.56
C GLY A 141 6.54 -12.40 -8.27
N THR A 142 5.86 -12.05 -9.36
CA THR A 142 6.06 -10.77 -10.05
C THR A 142 5.56 -9.61 -9.19
N PHE A 143 6.42 -8.60 -9.03
CA PHE A 143 6.14 -7.39 -8.29
C PHE A 143 5.70 -6.28 -9.24
N LEU A 144 4.48 -5.80 -9.05
CA LEU A 144 3.92 -4.68 -9.82
C LEU A 144 3.77 -3.45 -8.93
N MET A 145 4.09 -2.28 -9.49
CA MET A 145 3.79 -0.98 -8.90
C MET A 145 2.95 -0.17 -9.87
N ASN A 146 1.74 0.22 -9.45
CA ASN A 146 0.73 0.83 -10.32
C ASN A 146 0.45 0.00 -11.59
N GLY A 147 0.57 -1.33 -11.50
CA GLY A 147 0.43 -2.25 -12.63
C GLY A 147 1.69 -2.44 -13.48
N GLU A 148 2.77 -1.70 -13.24
CA GLU A 148 4.03 -1.85 -13.96
C GLU A 148 4.97 -2.83 -13.27
N ARG A 149 5.58 -3.72 -14.06
CA ARG A 149 6.54 -4.70 -13.56
C ARG A 149 7.82 -4.03 -13.07
N ARG A 150 8.14 -4.24 -11.79
CA ARG A 150 9.35 -3.75 -11.13
C ARG A 150 10.35 -4.84 -10.77
N GLY A 151 9.92 -6.09 -10.72
CA GLY A 151 10.79 -7.22 -10.40
C GLY A 151 10.04 -8.54 -10.33
N LYS A 152 10.77 -9.60 -9.99
CA LYS A 152 10.23 -10.95 -9.74
C LYS A 152 11.18 -11.69 -8.79
N PHE A 153 10.63 -12.54 -7.93
CA PHE A 153 11.39 -13.46 -7.07
C PHE A 153 11.71 -14.78 -7.76
#